data_AF-A0A2N1D348-F1
#
_entry.id   AF-A0A2N1D348-F1
#
_cell.length_a   1.000
_cell.length_b   1.000
_cell.length_c   1.000
_cell.angle_alpha   90.00
_cell.angle_beta   90.00
_cell.angle_gamma   90.00
#
_symmetry.space_group_name_H-M   'P 1'
#
loop_
_entity.id
_entity.type
_entity.pdbx_description
1 polymer ?
#
loop_
_entity_poly.entity_id
_entity_poly.type
_entity_poly.pdbx_seq_one_letter_code
_entity_poly.pdbx_strand_id
1 'polypeptide(L)'
;MDSPCKFTNLNTPIINLIKYLIVTALFTLAAPVLADDCRFNPKEKEKSLAICRKAAEKGSAYAQYIMAILGSRDDDKQATYWYTKAAEQDYSNAQYKLAFRYSNGEGTAKDDKQALYWFIKSAEQGNSRAQNQLALMYSNGEGTPKDDKQAFYWYTKAAEQGHASAQLNLGFKHAFGKGTLKDSILAYAWYNVSASQGNEQATKNRGLIEKDMTPDQIAEAQKLSREYYAKYVK
;
A
#
# COMPACT_ATOMS: atom_id res chain seq x y z
N MET A 1 -21.33 -46.41 44.85
CA MET A 1 -21.51 -45.02 45.33
C MET A 1 -20.32 -44.25 44.81
N ASP A 2 -20.40 -43.73 43.58
CA ASP A 2 -19.33 -42.91 43.00
C ASP A 2 -20.01 -41.83 42.13
N SER A 3 -19.90 -40.58 42.57
CA SER A 3 -20.32 -39.41 41.81
C SER A 3 -19.06 -38.73 41.24
N PRO A 4 -19.01 -38.38 39.95
CA PRO A 4 -17.86 -37.72 39.36
C PRO A 4 -17.86 -36.21 39.67
N CYS A 5 -16.70 -35.68 40.07
CA CYS A 5 -16.42 -34.24 40.17
C CYS A 5 -16.63 -33.57 38.80
N LYS A 6 -17.55 -32.60 38.73
CA LYS A 6 -17.66 -31.65 37.62
C LYS A 6 -16.62 -30.54 37.81
N PHE A 7 -15.65 -30.44 36.91
CA PHE A 7 -14.83 -29.24 36.76
C PHE A 7 -15.70 -28.13 36.15
N THR A 8 -16.07 -27.15 36.96
CA THR A 8 -16.66 -25.91 36.45
C THR A 8 -15.57 -25.05 35.81
N ASN A 9 -15.74 -24.78 34.53
CA ASN A 9 -14.94 -23.87 33.72
C ASN A 9 -15.03 -22.44 34.32
N LEU A 10 -13.97 -21.99 35.00
CA LEU A 10 -13.87 -20.65 35.58
C LEU A 10 -13.55 -19.63 34.48
N ASN A 11 -14.56 -19.30 33.67
CA ASN A 11 -14.51 -18.19 32.74
C ASN A 11 -15.00 -16.92 33.46
N THR A 12 -14.21 -16.42 34.40
CA THR A 12 -14.50 -15.20 35.15
C THR A 12 -13.70 -14.01 34.62
N PRO A 13 -14.24 -12.78 34.65
CA PRO A 13 -13.63 -11.56 34.09
C PRO A 13 -12.24 -11.22 34.67
N ILE A 14 -11.85 -11.85 35.78
CA ILE A 14 -10.56 -11.66 36.45
C ILE A 14 -9.40 -12.24 35.62
N ILE A 15 -9.59 -13.35 34.89
CA ILE A 15 -8.55 -13.96 34.04
C ILE A 15 -8.26 -13.07 32.81
N ASN A 16 -9.29 -12.44 32.25
CA ASN A 16 -9.11 -11.47 31.17
C ASN A 16 -8.44 -10.19 31.66
N LEU A 17 -8.67 -9.77 32.91
CA LEU A 17 -7.97 -8.63 33.51
C LEU A 17 -6.47 -8.91 33.71
N ILE A 18 -6.11 -10.14 34.12
CA ILE A 18 -4.70 -10.56 34.28
C ILE A 18 -4.00 -10.65 32.92
N LYS A 19 -4.67 -11.15 31.87
CA LYS A 19 -4.14 -11.08 30.49
C LYS A 19 -3.97 -9.63 30.02
N TYR A 20 -4.91 -8.74 30.33
CA TYR A 20 -4.82 -7.32 29.97
C TYR A 20 -3.68 -6.61 30.71
N LEU A 21 -3.46 -6.94 32.00
CA LEU A 21 -2.40 -6.38 32.83
C LEU A 21 -1.00 -6.86 32.43
N ILE A 22 -0.84 -8.11 31.96
CA ILE A 22 0.44 -8.61 31.44
C ILE A 22 0.77 -7.97 30.08
N VAL A 23 -0.24 -7.68 29.25
CA VAL A 23 -0.03 -6.98 27.96
C VAL A 23 0.31 -5.49 28.16
N THR A 24 -0.21 -4.84 29.21
CA THR A 24 0.13 -3.44 29.50
C THR A 24 1.45 -3.26 30.28
N ALA A 25 1.91 -4.26 31.03
CA ALA A 25 3.16 -4.20 31.79
C ALA A 25 4.45 -4.49 30.97
N LEU A 26 4.33 -4.85 29.69
CA LEU A 26 5.48 -4.95 28.76
C LEU A 26 5.70 -3.67 27.91
N PHE A 27 4.90 -2.62 28.14
CA PHE A 27 4.99 -1.35 27.40
C PHE A 27 5.61 -0.21 28.21
N THR A 28 6.60 -0.50 29.06
CA THR A 28 7.46 0.53 29.68
C THR A 28 8.93 0.26 29.42
N LEU A 29 9.29 0.25 28.14
CA LEU A 29 10.51 0.90 27.66
C LEU A 29 10.07 1.65 26.39
N ALA A 30 9.51 2.85 26.58
CA ALA A 30 9.62 3.85 25.53
C ALA A 30 11.11 4.04 25.30
N ALA A 31 11.66 3.33 24.29
CA ALA A 31 12.94 3.68 23.73
C ALA A 31 12.89 5.19 23.49
N PRO A 32 13.91 5.95 23.91
CA PRO A 32 13.90 7.39 23.69
C PRO A 32 13.60 7.60 22.21
N VAL A 33 12.57 8.41 21.92
CA VAL A 33 12.36 8.94 20.58
C VAL A 33 13.67 9.65 20.24
N LEU A 34 14.56 8.95 19.55
CA LEU A 34 15.83 9.50 19.09
C LEU A 34 15.39 10.64 18.17
N ALA A 35 15.61 11.87 18.61
CA ALA A 35 15.35 13.04 17.81
C ALA A 35 16.09 12.85 16.47
N ASP A 36 15.31 12.57 15.43
CA ASP A 36 15.72 12.31 14.06
C ASP A 36 16.34 13.57 13.46
N ASP A 37 17.67 13.66 13.48
CA ASP A 37 18.40 14.82 12.92
C ASP A 37 18.84 14.61 11.46
N CYS A 38 18.42 13.51 10.82
CA CYS A 38 18.61 13.35 9.39
C CYS A 38 17.68 14.30 8.62
N ARG A 39 18.21 15.47 8.25
CA ARG A 39 17.57 16.39 7.30
C ARG A 39 18.45 16.50 6.07
N PHE A 40 18.14 15.69 5.04
CA PHE A 40 18.89 15.75 3.80
C PHE A 40 18.67 17.09 3.11
N ASN A 41 19.75 17.84 2.92
CA ASN A 41 19.75 19.10 2.19
C ASN A 41 20.64 18.93 0.95
N PRO A 42 20.09 18.97 -0.27
CA PRO A 42 20.88 18.77 -1.48
C PRO A 42 21.97 19.85 -1.69
N LYS A 43 21.81 21.04 -1.10
CA LYS A 43 22.82 22.10 -1.15
C LYS A 43 24.03 21.83 -0.22
N GLU A 44 23.83 21.03 0.83
CA GLU A 44 24.88 20.61 1.77
C GLU A 44 25.01 19.08 1.74
N LYS A 45 25.17 18.51 0.54
CA LYS A 45 25.09 17.06 0.30
C LYS A 45 26.00 16.25 1.22
N GLU A 46 27.29 16.57 1.30
CA GLU A 46 28.26 15.80 2.09
C GLU A 46 27.98 15.85 3.59
N LYS A 47 27.74 17.05 4.12
CA LYS A 47 27.43 17.27 5.54
C LYS A 47 26.13 16.58 5.94
N SER A 48 25.08 16.73 5.14
CA SER A 48 23.77 16.10 5.42
C SER A 48 23.84 14.57 5.28
N LEU A 49 24.62 14.04 4.33
CA LEU A 49 24.91 12.61 4.22
C LEU A 49 25.61 12.06 5.46
N ALA A 50 26.62 12.76 5.99
CA ALA A 50 27.33 12.33 7.18
C ALA A 50 26.42 12.25 8.41
N ILE A 51 25.49 13.22 8.56
CA ILE A 51 24.49 13.22 9.64
C ILE A 51 23.50 12.07 9.45
N CYS A 52 22.94 11.91 8.26
CA CYS A 52 22.00 10.83 7.97
C CYS A 52 22.63 9.45 8.11
N ARG A 53 23.89 9.26 7.74
CA ARG A 53 24.62 8.00 7.96
C ARG A 53 24.69 7.65 9.45
N LYS A 54 25.13 8.59 10.29
CA LYS A 54 25.19 8.39 11.75
C LYS A 54 23.81 8.07 12.35
N ALA A 55 22.76 8.74 11.86
CA ALA A 55 21.39 8.46 12.31
C ALA A 55 20.91 7.07 11.87
N ALA A 56 21.24 6.65 10.65
CA ALA A 56 20.88 5.33 10.12
C ALA A 56 21.58 4.20 10.89
N GLU A 57 22.85 4.38 11.23
CA GLU A 57 23.63 3.46 12.07
C GLU A 57 23.08 3.36 13.50
N LYS A 58 22.49 4.45 14.02
CA LYS A 58 21.78 4.47 15.31
C LYS A 58 20.37 3.90 15.26
N GLY A 59 19.90 3.46 14.09
CA GLY A 59 18.61 2.78 13.94
C GLY A 59 17.46 3.65 13.40
N SER A 60 17.66 4.93 13.07
CA SER A 60 16.57 5.76 12.52
C SER A 60 16.04 5.20 11.21
N ALA A 61 14.80 4.74 11.18
CA ALA A 61 14.16 4.16 9.99
C ALA A 61 14.09 5.17 8.83
N TYR A 62 13.81 6.44 9.13
CA TYR A 62 13.83 7.51 8.13
C TYR A 62 15.23 7.68 7.55
N ALA A 63 16.27 7.76 8.39
CA ALA A 63 17.63 7.92 7.92
C ALA A 63 18.09 6.72 7.09
N GLN A 64 17.73 5.49 7.49
CA GLN A 64 17.99 4.27 6.71
C GLN A 64 17.29 4.33 5.34
N TYR A 65 16.02 4.76 5.29
CA TYR A 65 15.31 4.97 4.03
C TYR A 65 16.00 6.02 3.14
N ILE A 66 16.50 7.13 3.70
CA ILE A 66 17.27 8.13 2.97
C ILE A 66 18.59 7.54 2.45
N MET A 67 19.32 6.78 3.27
CA MET A 67 20.54 6.09 2.84
C MET A 67 20.26 5.12 1.69
N ALA A 68 19.12 4.43 1.70
CA ALA A 68 18.70 3.54 0.64
C ALA A 68 18.45 4.27 -0.69
N ILE A 69 17.73 5.40 -0.66
CA ILE A 69 17.46 6.22 -1.85
C ILE A 69 18.74 6.80 -2.44
N LEU A 70 19.66 7.24 -1.59
CA LEU A 70 20.90 7.87 -2.04
C LEU A 70 21.89 6.82 -2.55
N GLY A 71 21.97 5.66 -1.89
CA GLY A 71 22.81 4.53 -2.29
C GLY A 71 22.33 3.80 -3.55
N SER A 72 21.03 3.86 -3.89
CA SER A 72 20.49 3.17 -5.07
C SER A 72 21.00 3.69 -6.41
N ARG A 73 21.81 4.76 -6.42
CA ARG A 73 22.48 5.26 -7.62
C ARG A 73 23.79 4.53 -7.92
N ASP A 74 24.39 3.96 -6.89
CA ASP A 74 25.77 3.48 -6.92
C ASP A 74 25.86 1.98 -6.59
N ASP A 75 25.01 1.47 -5.68
CA ASP A 75 25.00 0.07 -5.26
C ASP A 75 23.59 -0.41 -4.87
N ASP A 76 23.02 -1.27 -5.73
CA ASP A 76 21.71 -1.87 -5.52
C ASP A 76 21.63 -2.79 -4.29
N LYS A 77 22.71 -3.51 -3.97
CA LYS A 77 22.73 -4.38 -2.78
C LYS A 77 22.72 -3.54 -1.51
N GLN A 78 23.50 -2.46 -1.49
CA GLN A 78 23.51 -1.54 -0.37
C GLN A 78 22.16 -0.83 -0.19
N ALA A 79 21.51 -0.42 -1.28
CA ALA A 79 20.17 0.13 -1.23
C ALA A 79 19.16 -0.88 -0.64
N THR A 80 19.20 -2.12 -1.11
CA THR A 80 18.34 -3.20 -0.60
C THR A 80 18.56 -3.45 0.89
N TYR A 81 19.80 -3.45 1.35
CA TYR A 81 20.14 -3.58 2.77
C TYR A 81 19.48 -2.49 3.62
N TRP A 82 19.61 -1.21 3.22
CA TRP A 82 19.03 -0.10 3.97
C TRP A 82 17.50 -0.04 3.88
N TYR A 83 16.91 -0.37 2.73
CA TYR A 83 15.46 -0.51 2.60
C TYR A 83 14.94 -1.61 3.53
N THR A 84 15.64 -2.74 3.63
CA THR A 84 15.29 -3.84 4.54
C THR A 84 15.27 -3.36 5.99
N LYS A 85 16.34 -2.70 6.44
CA LYS A 85 16.42 -2.18 7.81
C LYS A 85 15.30 -1.18 8.16
N ALA A 86 14.94 -0.30 7.22
CA ALA A 86 13.84 0.63 7.43
C ALA A 86 12.46 -0.07 7.36
N ALA A 87 12.29 -1.03 6.46
CA ALA A 87 11.06 -1.78 6.27
C ALA A 87 10.71 -2.68 7.46
N GLU A 88 11.72 -3.29 8.08
CA GLU A 88 11.61 -4.08 9.32
C GLU A 88 11.15 -3.24 10.53
N GLN A 89 11.31 -1.92 10.46
CA GLN A 89 10.82 -0.96 11.44
C GLN A 89 9.46 -0.35 11.04
N ASP A 90 8.69 -1.09 10.24
CA ASP A 90 7.38 -0.70 9.73
C ASP A 90 7.34 0.60 8.90
N TYR A 91 8.47 1.07 8.36
CA TYR A 91 8.48 2.27 7.54
C TYR A 91 7.85 2.01 6.16
N SER A 92 6.58 2.39 5.99
CA SER A 92 5.74 2.06 4.83
C SER A 92 6.38 2.35 3.46
N ASN A 93 7.08 3.48 3.30
CA ASN A 93 7.74 3.82 2.04
C ASN A 93 8.94 2.90 1.74
N ALA A 94 9.65 2.44 2.77
CA ALA A 94 10.73 1.46 2.60
C ALA A 94 10.16 0.08 2.24
N GLN A 95 9.06 -0.34 2.87
CA GLN A 95 8.37 -1.59 2.52
C GLN A 95 7.93 -1.59 1.05
N TYR A 96 7.31 -0.50 0.58
CA TYR A 96 6.95 -0.33 -0.83
C TYR A 96 8.17 -0.45 -1.77
N LYS A 97 9.28 0.21 -1.44
CA LYS A 97 10.49 0.19 -2.27
C LYS A 97 11.18 -1.18 -2.25
N LEU A 98 11.22 -1.82 -1.10
CA LEU A 98 11.76 -3.17 -0.96
C LEU A 98 10.94 -4.20 -1.74
N ALA A 99 9.61 -4.08 -1.71
CA ALA A 99 8.72 -4.91 -2.51
C ALA A 99 9.04 -4.81 -4.01
N PHE A 100 9.21 -3.57 -4.51
CA PHE A 100 9.63 -3.34 -5.89
C PHE A 100 10.97 -3.98 -6.24
N ARG A 101 11.95 -3.88 -5.33
CA ARG A 101 13.27 -4.50 -5.53
C ARG A 101 13.18 -6.02 -5.64
N TYR A 102 12.39 -6.67 -4.80
CA TYR A 102 12.12 -8.10 -4.93
C TYR A 102 11.37 -8.44 -6.22
N SER A 103 10.40 -7.63 -6.63
CA SER A 103 9.64 -7.84 -7.87
C SER A 103 10.52 -7.76 -9.12
N ASN A 104 11.55 -6.89 -9.10
CA ASN A 104 12.43 -6.64 -10.25
C ASN A 104 13.77 -7.40 -10.16
N GLY A 105 14.15 -7.94 -9.00
CA GLY A 105 15.49 -8.49 -8.77
C GLY A 105 16.58 -7.41 -8.68
N GLU A 106 16.24 -6.22 -8.20
CA GLU A 106 17.19 -5.10 -8.07
C GLU A 106 17.94 -5.20 -6.74
N GLY A 107 19.21 -5.61 -6.78
CA GLY A 107 20.05 -5.76 -5.57
C GLY A 107 19.70 -6.96 -4.70
N THR A 108 18.79 -7.81 -5.17
CA THR A 108 18.36 -9.08 -4.59
C THR A 108 17.94 -10.03 -5.71
N ALA A 109 17.80 -11.33 -5.43
CA ALA A 109 17.14 -12.22 -6.38
C ALA A 109 15.66 -11.81 -6.54
N LYS A 110 15.12 -11.95 -7.77
CA LYS A 110 13.70 -11.73 -8.00
C LYS A 110 12.89 -12.74 -7.18
N ASP A 111 11.92 -12.24 -6.41
CA ASP A 111 11.03 -13.05 -5.57
C ASP A 111 9.67 -12.37 -5.42
N ASP A 112 8.69 -12.83 -6.20
CA ASP A 112 7.35 -12.26 -6.19
C ASP A 112 6.59 -12.54 -4.87
N LYS A 113 6.97 -13.57 -4.10
CA LYS A 113 6.35 -13.83 -2.78
C LYS A 113 6.84 -12.83 -1.73
N GLN A 114 8.13 -12.50 -1.75
CA GLN A 114 8.68 -11.43 -0.91
C GLN A 114 8.12 -10.06 -1.32
N ALA A 115 8.00 -9.80 -2.62
CA ALA A 115 7.36 -8.59 -3.11
C ALA A 115 5.91 -8.47 -2.59
N LEU A 116 5.13 -9.54 -2.71
CA LEU A 116 3.75 -9.57 -2.21
C LEU A 116 3.68 -9.28 -0.70
N TYR A 117 4.53 -9.94 0.10
CA TYR A 117 4.59 -9.74 1.55
C TYR A 117 4.81 -8.26 1.92
N TRP A 118 5.81 -7.61 1.29
CA TRP A 118 6.13 -6.22 1.59
C TRP A 118 5.11 -5.23 1.02
N PHE A 119 4.49 -5.53 -0.14
CA PHE A 119 3.39 -4.73 -0.65
C PHE A 119 2.16 -4.80 0.28
N ILE A 120 1.81 -5.96 0.83
CA ILE A 120 0.73 -6.10 1.82
C ILE A 120 1.00 -5.20 3.03
N LYS A 121 2.18 -5.32 3.65
CA LYS A 121 2.58 -4.51 4.80
C LYS A 121 2.46 -3.00 4.53
N SER A 122 2.96 -2.54 3.37
CA SER A 122 2.90 -1.13 3.01
C SER A 122 1.46 -0.66 2.69
N ALA A 123 0.68 -1.51 2.03
CA ALA A 123 -0.70 -1.22 1.63
C ALA A 123 -1.65 -1.13 2.83
N GLU A 124 -1.47 -1.98 3.84
CA GLU A 124 -2.21 -1.96 5.11
C GLU A 124 -1.98 -0.66 5.89
N GLN A 125 -0.80 -0.04 5.73
CA GLN A 125 -0.49 1.29 6.27
C GLN A 125 -1.04 2.45 5.44
N GLY A 126 -1.83 2.17 4.39
CA GLY A 126 -2.48 3.19 3.58
C GLY A 126 -1.66 3.69 2.39
N ASN A 127 -0.49 3.10 2.07
CA ASN A 127 0.30 3.56 0.93
C ASN A 127 -0.42 3.26 -0.40
N SER A 128 -0.96 4.29 -1.05
CA SER A 128 -1.77 4.14 -2.27
C SER A 128 -1.00 3.53 -3.44
N ARG A 129 0.31 3.76 -3.54
CA ARG A 129 1.15 3.12 -4.56
C ARG A 129 1.31 1.62 -4.28
N ALA A 130 1.53 1.24 -3.02
CA ALA A 130 1.59 -0.16 -2.63
C ALA A 130 0.25 -0.89 -2.84
N GLN A 131 -0.87 -0.24 -2.49
CA GLN A 131 -2.22 -0.76 -2.73
C GLN A 131 -2.47 -1.01 -4.23
N ASN A 132 -2.07 -0.08 -5.10
CA ASN A 132 -2.17 -0.28 -6.56
C ASN A 132 -1.34 -1.48 -7.04
N GLN A 133 -0.10 -1.63 -6.57
CA GLN A 133 0.75 -2.76 -6.96
C GLN A 133 0.24 -4.09 -6.42
N LEU A 134 -0.23 -4.12 -5.17
CA LEU A 134 -0.83 -5.30 -4.57
C LEU A 134 -2.06 -5.75 -5.36
N ALA A 135 -2.90 -4.79 -5.78
CA ALA A 135 -4.04 -5.08 -6.63
C ALA A 135 -3.64 -5.68 -7.99
N LEU A 136 -2.54 -5.19 -8.59
CA LEU A 136 -2.00 -5.72 -9.82
C LEU A 136 -1.51 -7.17 -9.65
N MET A 137 -0.78 -7.46 -8.57
CA MET A 137 -0.30 -8.81 -8.27
C MET A 137 -1.44 -9.80 -8.10
N TYR A 138 -2.51 -9.45 -7.38
CA TYR A 138 -3.71 -10.27 -7.30
C TYR A 138 -4.43 -10.42 -8.65
N SER A 139 -4.45 -9.37 -9.48
CA SER A 139 -5.08 -9.42 -10.81
C SER A 139 -4.35 -10.36 -11.78
N ASN A 140 -3.02 -10.45 -11.65
CA ASN A 140 -2.15 -11.23 -12.54
C ASN A 140 -1.80 -12.61 -11.98
N GLY A 141 -1.94 -12.81 -10.67
CA GLY A 141 -1.48 -14.02 -9.99
C GLY A 141 0.04 -14.05 -9.78
N GLU A 142 0.65 -12.89 -9.55
CA GLU A 142 2.10 -12.76 -9.30
C GLU A 142 2.37 -12.96 -7.80
N GLY A 143 3.16 -13.97 -7.44
CA GLY A 143 3.45 -14.32 -6.04
C GLY A 143 2.26 -14.91 -5.24
N THR A 144 1.05 -14.93 -5.83
CA THR A 144 -0.20 -15.43 -5.24
C THR A 144 -1.12 -15.98 -6.33
N PRO A 145 -2.08 -16.87 -6.06
CA PRO A 145 -3.14 -17.16 -7.02
C PRO A 145 -3.89 -15.89 -7.45
N LYS A 146 -4.36 -15.87 -8.70
CA LYS A 146 -5.18 -14.78 -9.21
C LYS A 146 -6.47 -14.65 -8.41
N ASP A 147 -6.76 -13.43 -7.95
CA ASP A 147 -7.97 -13.08 -7.21
C ASP A 147 -8.47 -11.69 -7.63
N ASP A 148 -9.46 -11.67 -8.52
CA ASP A 148 -10.05 -10.42 -9.00
C ASP A 148 -10.81 -9.65 -7.89
N LYS A 149 -11.31 -10.32 -6.84
CA LYS A 149 -12.00 -9.65 -5.72
C LYS A 149 -11.00 -8.90 -4.83
N GLN A 150 -9.86 -9.52 -4.52
CA GLN A 150 -8.77 -8.83 -3.81
C GLN A 150 -8.20 -7.69 -4.65
N ALA A 151 -8.01 -7.91 -5.95
CA ALA A 151 -7.58 -6.84 -6.85
C ALA A 151 -8.57 -5.66 -6.85
N PHE A 152 -9.88 -5.94 -6.94
CA PHE A 152 -10.92 -4.91 -6.88
C PHE A 152 -10.88 -4.13 -5.55
N TYR A 153 -10.77 -4.83 -4.42
CA TYR A 153 -10.66 -4.22 -3.10
C TYR A 153 -9.47 -3.24 -2.99
N TRP A 154 -8.28 -3.67 -3.38
CA TRP A 154 -7.08 -2.85 -3.25
C TRP A 154 -7.02 -1.71 -4.28
N TYR A 155 -7.51 -1.92 -5.51
CA TYR A 155 -7.68 -0.81 -6.46
C TYR A 155 -8.66 0.23 -5.94
N THR A 156 -9.75 -0.18 -5.29
CA THR A 156 -10.72 0.75 -4.68
C THR A 156 -10.05 1.61 -3.61
N LYS A 157 -9.31 0.99 -2.68
CA LYS A 157 -8.58 1.72 -1.64
C LYS A 157 -7.59 2.74 -2.21
N ALA A 158 -6.83 2.37 -3.24
CA ALA A 158 -5.89 3.30 -3.88
C ALA A 158 -6.61 4.41 -4.66
N ALA A 159 -7.71 4.09 -5.35
CA ALA A 159 -8.49 5.02 -6.15
C ALA A 159 -9.17 6.10 -5.31
N GLU A 160 -9.70 5.73 -4.13
CA GLU A 160 -10.28 6.65 -3.14
C GLU A 160 -9.24 7.58 -2.50
N GLN A 161 -7.95 7.24 -2.62
CA GLN A 161 -6.84 8.11 -2.23
C GLN A 161 -6.32 8.99 -3.39
N GLY A 162 -7.02 9.01 -4.53
CA GLY A 162 -6.63 9.81 -5.68
C GLY A 162 -5.57 9.17 -6.57
N HIS A 163 -5.25 7.88 -6.42
CA HIS A 163 -4.23 7.26 -7.25
C HIS A 163 -4.75 7.03 -8.69
N ALA A 164 -4.35 7.89 -9.63
CA ALA A 164 -4.87 7.91 -11.00
C ALA A 164 -4.81 6.55 -11.73
N SER A 165 -3.70 5.80 -11.61
CA SER A 165 -3.61 4.47 -12.24
C SER A 165 -4.55 3.44 -11.60
N ALA A 166 -4.84 3.58 -10.30
CA ALA A 166 -5.79 2.70 -9.63
C ALA A 166 -7.23 3.02 -10.05
N GLN A 167 -7.54 4.30 -10.28
CA GLN A 167 -8.84 4.74 -10.82
C GLN A 167 -9.05 4.22 -12.25
N LEU A 168 -8.01 4.25 -13.11
CA LEU A 168 -8.04 3.60 -14.42
C LEU A 168 -8.38 2.11 -14.28
N ASN A 169 -7.64 1.40 -13.43
CA ASN A 169 -7.82 -0.04 -13.25
C ASN A 169 -9.19 -0.39 -12.64
N LEU A 170 -9.70 0.44 -11.73
CA LEU A 170 -11.03 0.27 -11.15
C LEU A 170 -12.13 0.48 -12.20
N GLY A 171 -11.97 1.48 -13.08
CA GLY A 171 -12.83 1.65 -14.24
C GLY A 171 -12.85 0.41 -15.14
N PHE A 172 -11.69 -0.20 -15.36
CA PHE A 172 -11.58 -1.47 -16.08
C PHE A 172 -12.29 -2.63 -15.37
N LYS A 173 -12.13 -2.75 -14.05
CA LYS A 173 -12.82 -3.80 -13.27
C LYS A 173 -14.35 -3.68 -13.41
N HIS A 174 -14.90 -2.47 -13.36
CA HIS A 174 -16.34 -2.24 -13.60
C HIS A 174 -16.75 -2.48 -15.05
N ALA A 175 -15.98 -2.05 -16.05
CA ALA A 175 -16.32 -2.22 -17.46
C ALA A 175 -16.46 -3.70 -17.86
N PHE A 176 -15.69 -4.59 -17.21
CA PHE A 176 -15.62 -6.01 -17.55
C PHE A 176 -16.12 -6.95 -16.43
N GLY A 177 -16.69 -6.41 -15.35
CA GLY A 177 -17.18 -7.20 -14.22
C GLY A 177 -16.11 -8.10 -13.58
N LYS A 178 -14.90 -7.59 -13.41
CA LYS A 178 -13.77 -8.34 -12.81
C LYS A 178 -13.71 -8.06 -11.32
N GLY A 179 -14.10 -9.05 -10.51
CA GLY A 179 -14.15 -8.89 -9.05
C GLY A 179 -15.33 -8.03 -8.55
N THR A 180 -16.19 -7.60 -9.47
CA THR A 180 -17.40 -6.81 -9.25
C THR A 180 -18.41 -7.11 -10.37
N LEU A 181 -19.63 -6.57 -10.29
CA LEU A 181 -20.58 -6.63 -11.41
C LEU A 181 -20.19 -5.65 -12.52
N LYS A 182 -20.55 -5.98 -13.75
CA LYS A 182 -20.33 -5.07 -14.89
C LYS A 182 -21.20 -3.82 -14.72
N ASP A 183 -20.59 -2.65 -14.80
CA ASP A 183 -21.26 -1.35 -14.66
C ASP A 183 -20.54 -0.28 -15.50
N SER A 184 -21.18 0.14 -16.61
CA SER A 184 -20.61 1.13 -17.52
C SER A 184 -20.62 2.55 -16.95
N ILE A 185 -21.56 2.88 -16.05
CA ILE A 185 -21.66 4.21 -15.41
C ILE A 185 -20.48 4.38 -14.45
N LEU A 186 -20.25 3.39 -13.58
CA LEU A 186 -19.10 3.40 -12.66
C LEU A 186 -17.77 3.34 -13.42
N ALA A 187 -17.69 2.54 -14.49
CA ALA A 187 -16.50 2.48 -15.34
C ALA A 187 -16.17 3.85 -15.94
N TYR A 188 -17.17 4.50 -16.56
CA TYR A 188 -17.03 5.82 -17.15
C TYR A 188 -16.60 6.84 -16.10
N ALA A 189 -17.26 6.86 -14.94
CA ALA A 189 -16.96 7.82 -13.88
C ALA A 189 -15.49 7.70 -13.43
N TRP A 190 -15.01 6.49 -13.15
CA TRP A 190 -13.63 6.28 -12.73
C TRP A 190 -12.60 6.57 -13.83
N TYR A 191 -12.88 6.20 -15.09
CA TYR A 191 -12.01 6.59 -16.20
C TYR A 191 -11.91 8.10 -16.34
N ASN A 192 -13.01 8.82 -16.15
CA ASN A 192 -13.03 10.26 -16.29
C ASN A 192 -12.24 10.97 -15.17
N VAL A 193 -12.32 10.46 -13.93
CA VAL A 193 -11.48 10.94 -12.82
C VAL A 193 -10.00 10.64 -13.06
N SER A 194 -9.65 9.46 -13.57
CA SER A 194 -8.27 9.13 -13.93
C SER A 194 -7.75 10.02 -15.08
N ALA A 195 -8.57 10.25 -16.11
CA ALA A 195 -8.25 11.09 -17.26
C ALA A 195 -7.99 12.55 -16.89
N SER A 196 -8.76 13.11 -15.95
CA SER A 196 -8.58 14.47 -15.44
C SER A 196 -7.20 14.72 -14.79
N GLN A 197 -6.51 13.65 -14.39
CA GLN A 197 -5.15 13.68 -13.84
C GLN A 197 -4.08 13.33 -14.88
N GLY A 198 -4.42 13.37 -16.18
CA GLY A 198 -3.49 13.15 -17.29
C GLY A 198 -3.37 11.70 -17.78
N ASN A 199 -4.23 10.78 -17.33
CA ASN A 199 -4.20 9.40 -17.82
C ASN A 199 -4.86 9.26 -19.21
N GLU A 200 -4.06 9.27 -20.27
CA GLU A 200 -4.57 9.16 -21.65
C GLU A 200 -5.27 7.82 -21.93
N GLN A 201 -4.82 6.73 -21.30
CA GLN A 201 -5.45 5.41 -21.49
C GLN A 201 -6.87 5.40 -20.92
N ALA A 202 -7.12 6.13 -19.83
CA ALA A 202 -8.47 6.29 -19.28
C ALA A 202 -9.39 7.02 -20.26
N THR A 203 -8.92 8.07 -20.93
CA THR A 203 -9.68 8.76 -22.00
C THR A 203 -10.05 7.79 -23.13
N LYS A 204 -9.09 6.96 -23.57
CA LYS A 204 -9.33 5.95 -24.61
C LYS A 204 -10.35 4.91 -24.16
N ASN A 205 -10.20 4.35 -22.96
CA ASN A 205 -11.10 3.34 -22.44
C ASN A 205 -12.53 3.88 -22.23
N ARG A 206 -12.66 5.13 -21.75
CA ARG A 206 -13.94 5.83 -21.65
C ARG A 206 -14.63 5.91 -23.01
N GLY A 207 -13.92 6.37 -24.05
CA GLY A 207 -14.46 6.48 -25.39
C GLY A 207 -14.84 5.14 -26.03
N LEU A 208 -14.26 4.02 -25.59
CA LEU A 208 -14.67 2.68 -26.02
C LEU A 208 -16.03 2.28 -25.42
N ILE A 209 -16.20 2.44 -24.11
CA ILE A 209 -17.46 2.05 -23.44
C ILE A 209 -18.62 2.99 -23.77
N GLU A 210 -18.33 4.26 -24.06
CA GLU A 210 -19.33 5.29 -24.38
C GLU A 210 -20.15 4.94 -25.63
N LYS A 211 -19.58 4.17 -26.56
CA LYS A 211 -20.25 3.71 -27.79
C LYS A 211 -21.47 2.81 -27.52
N ASP A 212 -21.47 2.13 -26.39
CA ASP A 212 -22.51 1.18 -25.99
C ASP A 212 -23.45 1.77 -24.91
N MET A 213 -23.29 3.05 -24.56
CA MET A 213 -24.07 3.73 -23.52
C MET A 213 -25.15 4.62 -24.13
N THR A 214 -26.27 4.74 -23.42
CA THR A 214 -27.32 5.71 -23.76
C THR A 214 -26.93 7.13 -23.31
N PRO A 215 -27.52 8.19 -23.90
CA PRO A 215 -27.30 9.56 -23.46
C PRO A 215 -27.57 9.78 -21.96
N ASP A 216 -28.62 9.15 -21.42
CA ASP A 216 -28.96 9.26 -20.00
C ASP A 216 -27.89 8.62 -19.09
N GLN A 217 -27.39 7.45 -19.46
CA GLN A 217 -26.29 6.80 -18.75
C GLN A 217 -25.00 7.63 -18.79
N ILE A 218 -24.70 8.28 -19.93
CA ILE A 218 -23.54 9.16 -20.05
C ILE A 218 -23.72 10.39 -19.14
N ALA A 219 -24.89 11.02 -19.14
CA ALA A 219 -25.18 12.17 -18.29
C ALA A 219 -25.05 11.82 -16.80
N GLU A 220 -25.56 10.65 -16.40
CA GLU A 220 -25.42 10.12 -15.04
C GLU A 220 -23.95 9.87 -14.68
N ALA A 221 -23.20 9.21 -15.55
CA ALA A 221 -21.79 8.93 -15.31
C ALA A 221 -20.92 10.19 -15.22
N GLN A 222 -21.23 11.21 -16.02
CA GLN A 222 -20.57 12.51 -15.95
C GLN A 222 -20.88 13.22 -14.62
N LYS A 223 -22.11 13.12 -14.12
CA LYS A 223 -22.47 13.65 -12.80
C LYS A 223 -21.66 12.95 -11.70
N LEU A 224 -21.66 11.62 -11.71
CA LEU A 224 -20.93 10.82 -10.73
C LEU A 224 -19.42 11.08 -10.78
N SER A 225 -18.86 11.24 -11.98
CA SER A 225 -17.46 11.61 -12.16
C SER A 225 -17.09 12.93 -11.47
N ARG A 226 -17.97 13.95 -11.53
CA ARG A 226 -17.73 15.24 -10.85
C ARG A 226 -17.72 15.07 -9.34
N GLU A 227 -18.63 14.27 -8.81
CA GLU A 227 -18.68 13.95 -7.37
C GLU A 227 -17.41 13.21 -6.92
N TYR A 228 -16.97 12.20 -7.68
CA TYR A 228 -15.74 11.47 -7.38
C TYR A 228 -14.48 12.33 -7.50
N TYR A 229 -14.40 13.20 -8.52
CA TYR A 229 -13.29 14.14 -8.65
C TYR A 229 -13.19 15.03 -7.42
N ALA A 230 -14.28 15.69 -7.03
CA ALA A 230 -14.31 16.56 -5.86
C ALA A 230 -13.97 15.84 -4.54
N LYS A 231 -14.29 14.55 -4.45
CA LYS A 231 -14.05 13.75 -3.24
C LYS A 231 -12.63 13.19 -3.15
N TYR A 232 -12.07 12.72 -4.27
CA TYR A 232 -10.88 11.87 -4.27
C TYR A 232 -9.65 12.50 -4.95
N VAL A 233 -9.81 13.58 -5.71
CA VAL A 233 -8.69 14.32 -6.31
C VAL A 233 -8.45 15.57 -5.45
N LYS A 234 -7.27 15.65 -4.85
CA LYS A 234 -6.85 16.74 -3.95
C LYS A 234 -5.71 17.55 -4.56
#